data_AF-A0AA36D9M3-F1
#
_entry.id   AF-A0AA36D9M3-F1
#
_cell.length_a   1.000
_cell.length_b   1.000
_cell.length_c   1.000
_cell.angle_alpha   90.00
_cell.angle_beta   90.00
_cell.angle_gamma   90.00
#
_symmetry.space_group_name_H-M   'P 1'
#
loop_
_entity.id
_entity.type
_entity.pdbx_description
1 polymer ?
#
loop_
_entity_poly.entity_id
_entity_poly.type
_entity_poly.pdbx_seq_one_letter_code
_entity_poly.pdbx_strand_id
1 'polypeptide(L)'
;MTGPTDYNNNRAVKPKNEAALVLRRWVSECRSARKLLDKKCSDATKINVRDLFVGSVKSVHEASLTMLYVDPAPGEFVEVEPHRVKTVKIVY
;
A
#
# COMPACT_ATOMS: atom_id res chain seq x y z
N MET A 1 -12.66 12.67 -12.78
CA MET A 1 -11.40 12.34 -12.09
C MET A 1 -10.49 11.66 -13.11
N THR A 2 -9.41 12.30 -13.52
CA THR A 2 -8.47 11.83 -14.56
C THR A 2 -7.27 11.15 -13.89
N GLY A 3 -7.16 9.82 -14.07
CA GLY A 3 -6.08 8.99 -13.53
C GLY A 3 -4.80 8.98 -14.39
N PRO A 4 -3.75 8.27 -13.97
CA PRO A 4 -2.44 8.27 -14.62
C PRO A 4 -2.51 7.73 -16.07
N THR A 5 -1.83 8.44 -16.98
CA THR A 5 -1.95 8.31 -18.45
C THR A 5 -0.82 7.48 -19.06
N ASP A 6 -1.16 6.58 -19.99
CA ASP A 6 -0.22 5.80 -20.79
C ASP A 6 0.03 6.49 -22.14
N TYR A 7 1.29 6.76 -22.48
CA TYR A 7 1.68 7.50 -23.70
C TYR A 7 2.10 6.59 -24.85
N ASN A 8 2.06 5.26 -24.68
CA ASN A 8 2.74 4.37 -25.61
C ASN A 8 2.02 4.06 -26.92
N ASN A 9 0.79 4.50 -27.18
CA ASN A 9 0.16 4.32 -28.50
C ASN A 9 -0.97 5.31 -28.79
N ASN A 10 -0.88 5.99 -29.94
CA ASN A 10 -1.95 6.78 -30.54
C ASN A 10 -3.22 5.93 -30.75
N ARG A 11 -4.19 6.03 -29.83
CA ARG A 11 -5.67 6.06 -30.01
C ARG A 11 -6.34 5.66 -28.68
N ALA A 12 -7.07 6.61 -28.11
CA ALA A 12 -7.87 6.52 -26.90
C ALA A 12 -7.08 6.17 -25.62
N VAL A 13 -6.64 7.22 -24.91
CA VAL A 13 -6.20 7.13 -23.51
C VAL A 13 -7.37 6.59 -22.69
N LYS A 14 -7.33 5.30 -22.34
CA LYS A 14 -8.23 4.72 -21.35
C LYS A 14 -7.61 4.93 -19.97
N PRO A 15 -8.38 5.41 -18.98
CA PRO A 15 -7.88 5.45 -17.61
C PRO A 15 -7.50 4.03 -17.18
N LYS A 16 -6.30 3.85 -16.64
CA LYS A 16 -5.95 2.60 -15.96
C LYS A 16 -6.80 2.53 -14.69
N ASN A 17 -7.57 1.46 -14.53
CA ASN A 17 -8.30 1.15 -13.30
C ASN A 17 -7.35 0.62 -12.23
N GLU A 18 -6.30 1.39 -11.95
CA GLU A 18 -5.22 1.02 -11.07
C GLU A 18 -4.88 2.20 -10.15
N ALA A 19 -4.49 1.88 -8.91
CA ALA A 19 -4.05 2.87 -7.94
C ALA A 19 -2.75 2.43 -7.27
N ALA A 20 -1.99 3.43 -6.82
CA ALA A 20 -0.80 3.24 -6.00
C ALA A 20 -1.13 3.58 -4.55
N LEU A 21 -0.81 2.66 -3.64
CA LEU A 21 -0.91 2.89 -2.21
C LEU A 21 0.49 2.78 -1.59
N VAL A 22 0.95 3.89 -1.01
CA VAL A 22 2.21 3.97 -0.28
C VAL A 22 1.89 4.05 1.21
N LEU A 23 2.29 3.04 1.95
CA LEU A 23 2.08 2.92 3.40
C LEU A 23 3.39 3.21 4.11
N ARG A 24 3.38 4.20 5.00
CA ARG A 24 4.52 4.50 5.88
C ARG A 24 4.08 4.37 7.33
N ARG A 25 4.83 3.58 8.10
CA ARG A 25 4.65 3.52 9.54
C ARG A 25 5.69 4.38 10.25
N TRP A 26 5.21 5.41 10.92
CA TRP A 26 6.01 6.24 11.82
C TRP A 26 6.30 5.50 13.13
N VAL A 27 7.40 5.84 13.79
CA VAL A 27 7.64 5.38 15.16
C VAL A 27 6.92 6.30 16.13
N SER A 28 6.02 5.71 16.90
CA SER A 28 5.62 6.31 18.17
C SER A 28 6.78 6.13 19.15
N GLU A 29 7.34 7.21 19.69
CA GLU A 29 8.34 7.11 20.74
C GLU A 29 7.76 6.40 21.96
N CYS A 30 8.10 5.12 22.13
CA CYS A 30 7.57 4.33 23.25
C CYS A 30 8.33 4.54 24.55
N ARG A 31 9.34 5.43 24.58
CA ARG A 31 10.07 5.79 25.80
C ARG A 31 9.16 6.42 26.86
N SER A 32 8.14 7.16 26.43
CA SER A 32 7.18 7.83 27.33
C SER A 32 6.08 6.90 27.86
N ALA A 33 5.91 5.70 27.28
CA ALA A 33 4.87 4.75 27.64
C ALA A 33 5.26 3.78 28.78
N ARG A 34 6.35 4.07 29.50
CA ARG A 34 6.94 3.23 30.57
C ARG A 34 6.00 2.90 31.75
N LYS A 35 4.75 3.39 31.76
CA LYS A 35 3.73 3.11 32.78
C LYS A 35 2.44 2.46 32.26
N LEU A 36 2.33 2.12 30.98
CA LEU A 36 1.18 1.40 30.45
C LEU A 36 1.65 0.10 29.80
N LEU A 37 1.59 -0.96 30.59
CA LEU A 37 2.13 -2.30 30.38
C LEU A 37 1.63 -3.08 29.13
N ASP A 38 0.88 -2.50 28.18
CA ASP A 38 0.16 -3.34 27.19
C ASP A 38 0.19 -2.88 25.71
N LYS A 39 0.85 -1.78 25.34
CA LYS A 39 0.90 -1.40 23.90
C LYS A 39 2.21 -1.84 23.25
N LYS A 40 2.15 -3.02 22.63
CA LYS A 40 3.07 -3.62 21.66
C LYS A 40 3.55 -2.61 20.61
N CYS A 41 4.61 -1.88 20.95
CA CYS A 41 5.29 -0.97 20.02
C CYS A 41 6.12 -1.68 18.96
N SER A 42 6.31 -3.00 19.10
CA SER A 42 7.15 -3.83 18.25
C SER A 42 6.41 -4.52 17.12
N ASP A 43 5.09 -4.69 17.23
CA ASP A 43 4.40 -5.64 16.36
C ASP A 43 4.11 -4.97 15.03
N ALA A 44 4.55 -5.60 13.95
CA ALA A 44 4.25 -5.20 12.59
C ALA A 44 2.73 -5.10 12.39
N THR A 45 2.28 -4.07 11.66
CA THR A 45 0.85 -3.87 11.44
C THR A 45 0.49 -4.55 10.14
N LYS A 46 -0.35 -5.58 10.25
CA LYS A 46 -0.93 -6.26 9.10
C LYS A 46 -2.20 -5.52 8.68
N ILE A 47 -2.19 -4.98 7.47
CA ILE A 47 -3.30 -4.21 6.91
C ILE A 47 -3.89 -5.01 5.75
N ASN A 48 -5.20 -5.26 5.78
CA ASN A 48 -5.92 -5.75 4.61
C ASN A 48 -6.19 -4.57 3.67
N VAL A 49 -5.59 -4.59 2.48
CA VAL A 49 -5.68 -3.46 1.54
C VAL A 49 -7.10 -3.30 0.99
N ARG A 50 -7.86 -4.41 0.87
CA ARG A 50 -9.24 -4.37 0.33
C ARG A 50 -10.17 -3.56 1.23
N ASP A 51 -9.96 -3.61 2.55
CA ASP A 51 -10.81 -2.93 3.53
C ASP A 51 -10.64 -1.39 3.50
N LEU A 52 -9.57 -0.88 2.87
CA LEU A 52 -9.31 0.55 2.75
C LEU A 52 -10.11 1.24 1.63
N PHE A 53 -10.72 0.47 0.72
CA PHE A 53 -11.41 1.02 -0.45
C PHE A 53 -12.83 0.47 -0.54
N VAL A 54 -13.79 1.37 -0.78
CA VAL A 54 -15.23 1.04 -0.91
C VAL A 54 -15.56 0.38 -2.26
N GLY A 55 -14.56 -0.07 -3.03
CA GLY A 55 -14.71 -0.61 -4.39
C GLY A 55 -14.27 -2.07 -4.52
N SER A 56 -14.67 -2.72 -5.62
CA SER A 56 -14.27 -4.09 -5.94
C SER A 56 -12.79 -4.15 -6.35
N VAL A 57 -11.89 -4.23 -5.37
CA VAL A 57 -10.47 -4.51 -5.61
C VAL A 57 -10.35 -5.93 -6.18
N LYS A 58 -9.85 -6.05 -7.41
CA LYS A 58 -9.60 -7.35 -8.07
C LYS A 58 -8.33 -7.99 -7.58
N SER A 59 -7.24 -7.23 -7.55
CA SER A 59 -5.94 -7.72 -7.10
C SER A 59 -5.10 -6.63 -6.45
N VAL A 60 -4.17 -7.07 -5.60
CA VAL A 60 -3.22 -6.24 -4.89
C VAL A 60 -1.85 -6.88 -5.07
N HIS A 61 -0.86 -6.09 -5.46
CA HIS A 61 0.50 -6.55 -5.76
C HIS A 61 1.51 -5.67 -5.00
N GLU A 62 2.52 -6.26 -4.37
CA GLU A 62 3.63 -5.48 -3.83
C GLU A 62 4.43 -4.85 -4.98
N ALA A 63 4.95 -3.65 -4.77
CA ALA A 63 5.69 -2.92 -5.78
C ALA A 63 6.82 -2.07 -5.17
N SER A 64 7.76 -1.65 -6.02
CA SER A 64 8.74 -0.64 -5.64
C SER A 64 8.06 0.70 -5.36
N LEU A 65 8.70 1.56 -4.57
CA LEU A 65 8.21 2.91 -4.28
C LEU A 65 7.89 3.72 -5.55
N THR A 66 8.60 3.44 -6.64
CA THR A 66 8.44 4.10 -7.94
C THR A 66 7.47 3.38 -8.89
N MET A 67 6.87 2.26 -8.48
CA MET A 67 5.99 1.43 -9.30
C MET A 67 6.60 0.88 -10.60
N LEU A 68 7.94 0.91 -10.72
CA LEU A 68 8.66 0.36 -11.88
C LEU A 68 8.81 -1.16 -11.82
N TYR A 69 8.78 -1.72 -10.61
CA TYR A 69 8.84 -3.15 -10.37
C TYR A 69 7.62 -3.55 -9.56
N VAL A 70 6.87 -4.52 -10.07
CA VAL A 70 5.68 -5.05 -9.43
C VAL A 70 5.90 -6.54 -9.26
N ASP A 71 5.68 -7.02 -8.04
CA ASP A 71 5.68 -8.44 -7.75
C ASP A 71 4.47 -9.09 -8.45
N PRO A 72 4.68 -10.10 -9.31
CA PRO A 72 3.57 -10.78 -9.96
C PRO A 72 2.68 -11.53 -8.97
N ALA A 73 3.18 -11.91 -7.79
CA ALA A 73 2.40 -12.61 -6.79
C ALA A 73 1.41 -11.65 -6.09
N PRO A 74 0.10 -11.94 -6.12
CA PRO A 74 -0.87 -11.11 -5.42
C PRO A 74 -0.77 -11.33 -3.90
N GLY A 75 -0.93 -10.25 -3.14
CA GLY A 75 -0.92 -10.25 -1.68
C GLY A 75 -1.98 -9.31 -1.12
N GLU A 76 -2.96 -9.84 -0.39
CA GLU A 76 -4.07 -9.03 0.15
C GLU A 76 -3.67 -8.24 1.40
N PHE A 77 -2.74 -8.82 2.16
CA PHE A 77 -2.25 -8.24 3.40
C PHE A 77 -0.88 -7.63 3.19
N VAL A 78 -0.73 -6.41 3.67
CA VAL A 78 0.56 -5.72 3.72
C VAL A 78 0.97 -5.59 5.16
N GLU A 79 2.14 -6.14 5.47
CA GLU A 79 2.76 -6.02 6.78
C GLU A 79 3.74 -4.84 6.76
N VAL A 80 3.46 -3.83 7.59
CA VAL A 80 4.29 -2.63 7.70
C VAL A 80 4.93 -2.58 9.08
N GLU A 81 6.23 -2.86 9.09
CA GLU A 81 7.08 -2.71 10.28
C GLU A 81 7.32 -1.23 10.61
N PRO A 82 7.65 -0.89 11.85
CA PRO A 82 8.11 0.45 12.21
C PRO A 82 9.27 0.93 11.32
N HIS A 83 9.28 2.22 10.97
CA HIS A 83 10.23 2.87 10.03
C HIS A 83 10.21 2.36 8.59
N ARG A 84 9.38 1.37 8.23
CA ARG A 84 9.28 0.89 6.86
C ARG A 84 8.28 1.69 6.04
N VAL A 85 8.58 1.73 4.75
CA VAL A 85 7.66 2.14 3.70
C VAL A 85 7.38 0.91 2.84
N LYS A 86 6.10 0.64 2.60
CA LYS A 86 5.63 -0.40 1.71
C LYS A 86 4.79 0.23 0.62
N THR A 87 4.89 -0.30 -0.59
CA THR A 87 4.18 0.23 -1.75
C THR A 87 3.44 -0.91 -2.42
N VAL A 88 2.16 -0.70 -2.72
CA VAL A 88 1.33 -1.71 -3.39
C VAL A 88 0.56 -1.11 -4.54
N LYS A 89 0.47 -1.89 -5.62
CA LYS A 89 -0.37 -1.63 -6.78
C LYS A 89 -1.73 -2.31 -6.55
N ILE A 90 -2.78 -1.54 -6.73
CA ILE A 90 -4.17 -1.98 -6.59
C ILE A 90 -4.80 -1.98 -7.97
N VAL A 91 -5.49 -3.04 -8.34
CA VAL A 91 -6.23 -3.18 -9.60
C VAL A 91 -7.71 -3.35 -9.31
N TYR A 92 -8.57 -2.56 -9.96
CA TYR A 92 -10.03 -2.60 -9.81
C TYR A 92 -10.73 -3.29 -10.99
#